data_AF-A0A534APP3-F1
#
_entry.id   AF-A0A534APP3-F1
#
_cell.length_a   1.000
_cell.length_b   1.000
_cell.length_c   1.000
_cell.angle_alpha   90.00
_cell.angle_beta   90.00
_cell.angle_gamma   90.00
#
_symmetry.space_group_name_H-M   'P 1'
#
loop_
_entity.id
_entity.type
_entity.pdbx_description
1 polymer ?
#
loop_
_entity_poly.entity_id
_entity_poly.type
_entity_poly.pdbx_seq_one_letter_code
_entity_poly.pdbx_strand_id
1 'polypeptide(L)'
;MNLGRTPSAILPAPIVLLTAVSLVAIALGACQRGAASAPNQDTGGAMTPSRYATIASGKVDVEGGVVEVAARHPGVVREVLVQEGDTVRKGQILARLEDREALLAAAAARAAVAQARSQLALAEVALRTARREQERLTRLAPSGLVSRQQLDQATDNVTNAEAQLAAQRAAVVTSQAQLAQ
;
A
#
# COMPACT_ATOMS: atom_id res chain seq x y z
N MET A 1 43.20 3.66 -2.97
CA MET A 1 43.40 2.45 -3.80
C MET A 1 42.09 1.69 -3.84
N ASN A 2 41.43 1.62 -5.01
CA ASN A 2 41.52 0.49 -5.95
C ASN A 2 41.15 -0.85 -5.28
N LEU A 3 40.33 -1.74 -5.84
CA LEU A 3 39.48 -1.76 -7.03
C LEU A 3 38.78 -3.12 -6.95
N GLY A 4 37.49 -3.20 -7.30
CA GLY A 4 36.89 -4.37 -7.95
C GLY A 4 36.58 -5.63 -7.12
N ARG A 5 35.31 -6.05 -7.17
CA ARG A 5 34.90 -7.25 -7.91
C ARG A 5 33.38 -7.42 -7.89
N THR A 6 32.74 -7.07 -8.99
CA THR A 6 31.49 -7.72 -9.43
C THR A 6 31.84 -9.08 -10.07
N PRO A 7 30.97 -10.10 -9.92
CA PRO A 7 31.19 -11.39 -10.53
C PRO A 7 30.88 -11.40 -12.02
N SER A 8 31.68 -12.20 -12.71
CA SER A 8 31.71 -12.58 -14.10
C SER A 8 30.43 -13.29 -14.57
N ALA A 9 29.82 -12.80 -15.64
CA ALA A 9 28.98 -13.59 -16.53
C ALA A 9 29.68 -13.70 -17.89
N ILE A 10 30.11 -14.93 -18.18
CA ILE A 10 30.75 -15.38 -19.41
C ILE A 10 29.64 -15.52 -20.47
N LEU A 11 29.82 -14.93 -21.65
CA LEU A 11 28.98 -15.16 -22.84
C LEU A 11 29.88 -15.51 -24.05
N PRO A 12 29.38 -16.33 -24.99
CA PRO A 12 30.18 -17.17 -25.89
C PRO A 12 30.70 -16.48 -27.16
N ALA A 13 31.70 -17.12 -27.75
CA ALA A 13 32.58 -16.65 -28.82
C ALA A 13 32.02 -16.43 -30.26
N PRO A 14 30.75 -16.68 -30.66
CA PRO A 14 30.35 -16.40 -32.04
C PRO A 14 29.69 -15.02 -32.28
N ILE A 15 29.38 -14.23 -31.24
CA ILE A 15 28.60 -12.98 -31.40
C ILE A 15 29.48 -11.75 -31.74
N VAL A 16 30.78 -11.82 -31.46
CA VAL A 16 31.74 -10.72 -31.75
C VAL A 16 32.03 -10.56 -33.25
N LEU A 17 31.75 -11.57 -34.06
CA LEU A 17 32.02 -11.56 -35.51
C LEU A 17 30.90 -10.93 -36.36
N LEU A 18 29.69 -10.78 -35.80
CA LEU A 18 28.54 -10.17 -36.48
C LEU A 18 28.45 -8.64 -36.31
N THR A 19 29.10 -8.08 -35.29
CA THR A 19 29.11 -6.63 -35.04
C THR A 19 30.18 -5.87 -35.83
N ALA A 20 31.18 -6.58 -36.37
CA ALA A 20 32.24 -5.97 -37.19
C ALA A 20 31.81 -5.70 -38.64
N VAL A 21 30.82 -6.43 -39.17
CA VAL A 21 30.37 -6.30 -40.57
C VAL A 21 29.28 -5.23 -40.73
N SER A 22 28.47 -4.96 -39.70
CA SER A 22 27.44 -3.90 -39.76
C SER A 22 28.01 -2.48 -39.68
N LEU A 23 29.22 -2.31 -39.12
CA LEU A 23 29.83 -0.99 -38.97
C LEU A 23 30.48 -0.45 -40.27
N VAL A 24 30.80 -1.30 -41.24
CA VAL A 24 31.50 -0.90 -42.48
C VAL A 24 30.53 -0.51 -43.61
N ALA A 25 29.29 -1.01 -43.60
CA ALA A 25 28.31 -0.69 -44.65
C ALA A 25 27.64 0.70 -44.51
N ILE A 26 27.68 1.30 -43.32
CA ILE A 26 27.04 2.61 -43.07
C ILE A 26 27.97 3.78 -43.43
N ALA A 27 29.28 3.52 -43.59
CA ALA A 27 30.28 4.57 -43.82
C ALA A 27 30.34 5.11 -45.27
N LEU A 28 29.71 4.45 -46.27
CA LEU A 28 29.83 4.84 -47.69
C LEU A 28 28.52 5.27 -48.37
N GLY A 29 27.38 5.27 -47.67
CA GLY A 29 26.05 5.37 -48.32
C GLY A 29 25.36 6.74 -48.37
N ALA A 30 25.91 7.81 -47.77
CA ALA A 30 25.15 9.06 -47.58
C ALA A 30 25.69 10.30 -48.32
N CYS A 31 26.67 10.15 -49.21
CA CYS A 31 27.03 11.18 -50.18
C CYS A 31 26.08 11.10 -51.39
N GLN A 32 24.91 11.74 -51.32
CA GLN A 32 24.19 12.41 -52.43
C GLN A 32 22.71 12.62 -52.10
N ARG A 33 22.35 13.77 -51.53
CA ARG A 33 21.21 14.60 -52.00
C ARG A 33 21.03 15.90 -51.19
N GLY A 34 21.27 17.01 -51.89
CA GLY A 34 20.26 18.07 -52.05
C GLY A 34 19.97 19.04 -50.90
N ALA A 35 20.64 20.19 -50.98
CA ALA A 35 20.12 21.56 -50.84
C ALA A 35 19.42 22.05 -49.54
N ALA A 36 20.06 23.08 -48.98
CA ALA A 36 19.52 24.28 -48.34
C ALA A 36 18.97 24.21 -46.89
N SER A 37 19.85 24.50 -45.93
CA SER A 37 19.64 25.58 -44.94
C SER A 37 20.98 25.97 -44.32
N ALA A 38 21.29 27.26 -44.31
CA ALA A 38 22.54 27.81 -43.78
C ALA A 38 22.67 27.59 -42.26
N PRO A 39 23.86 27.27 -41.73
CA PRO A 39 24.12 27.40 -40.30
C PRO A 39 24.38 28.88 -40.00
N ASN A 40 23.48 29.51 -39.24
CA ASN A 40 23.75 30.83 -38.67
C ASN A 40 24.87 30.63 -37.65
N GLN A 41 26.07 31.09 -38.00
CA GLN A 41 27.17 31.13 -37.06
C GLN A 41 26.89 32.28 -36.09
N ASP A 42 26.43 31.93 -34.89
CA ASP A 42 26.54 32.80 -33.72
C ASP A 42 28.02 33.00 -33.44
N THR A 43 28.58 33.92 -34.23
CA THR A 43 29.86 34.54 -34.02
C THR A 43 29.74 35.18 -32.65
N GLY A 44 30.57 34.72 -31.71
CA GLY A 44 30.77 35.39 -30.43
C GLY A 44 31.20 36.82 -30.69
N GLY A 45 30.20 37.70 -30.81
CA GLY A 45 30.40 39.13 -30.89
C GLY A 45 31.08 39.54 -29.61
N ALA A 46 32.28 40.09 -29.73
CA ALA A 46 32.92 40.80 -28.65
C ALA A 46 31.91 41.80 -28.09
N MET A 47 31.45 41.55 -26.86
CA MET A 47 30.51 42.40 -26.16
C MET A 47 31.24 43.70 -25.83
N THR A 48 31.14 44.70 -26.70
CA THR A 48 31.51 46.08 -26.37
C THR A 48 30.73 46.45 -25.12
N PRO A 49 31.35 46.80 -23.98
CA PRO A 49 30.62 47.12 -22.77
C PRO A 49 29.80 48.39 -23.03
N SER A 50 28.53 48.19 -23.41
CA SER A 50 27.53 49.24 -23.53
C SER A 50 27.40 49.92 -22.17
N ARG A 51 27.56 51.25 -22.14
CA ARG A 51 27.33 52.08 -20.94
C ARG A 51 25.85 52.22 -20.59
N TYR A 52 24.96 51.54 -21.32
CA TYR A 52 23.52 51.49 -21.06
C TYR A 52 23.16 50.14 -20.45
N ALA A 53 22.69 50.17 -19.20
CA ALA A 53 22.11 49.01 -18.52
C ALA A 53 20.66 48.86 -18.96
N THR A 54 20.34 47.74 -19.63
CA THR A 54 18.96 47.38 -19.94
C THR A 54 18.28 46.89 -18.67
N ILE A 55 17.26 47.61 -18.21
CA ILE A 55 16.50 47.26 -17.01
C ILE A 55 15.22 46.53 -17.45
N ALA A 56 15.04 45.30 -16.99
CA ALA A 56 13.84 44.51 -17.22
C ALA A 56 13.32 43.96 -15.89
N SER A 57 12.01 44.02 -15.67
CA SER A 57 11.37 43.42 -14.50
C SER A 57 11.23 41.91 -14.69
N GLY A 58 11.96 41.13 -13.90
CA GLY A 58 11.76 39.68 -13.78
C GLY A 58 11.06 39.34 -12.46
N LYS A 59 10.16 38.36 -12.47
CA LYS A 59 9.61 37.77 -11.25
C LYS A 59 10.41 36.51 -10.91
N VAL A 60 10.87 36.40 -9.67
CA VAL A 60 11.45 35.16 -9.12
C VAL A 60 10.34 34.41 -8.40
N ASP A 61 10.20 33.12 -8.68
CA ASP A 61 9.24 32.24 -8.02
C ASP A 61 9.94 30.93 -7.64
N VAL A 62 9.34 30.15 -6.75
CA VAL A 62 9.90 28.88 -6.30
C VAL A 62 9.60 27.81 -7.34
N GLU A 63 10.61 27.03 -7.73
CA GLU A 63 10.41 25.83 -8.56
C GLU A 63 9.44 24.87 -7.86
N GLY A 64 8.26 24.66 -8.46
CA GLY A 64 7.18 23.86 -7.88
C GLY A 64 6.11 24.64 -7.11
N GLY A 65 6.29 25.96 -6.91
CA GLY A 65 5.30 26.84 -6.28
C GLY A 65 5.11 26.61 -4.78
N VAL A 66 4.10 27.28 -4.22
CA VAL A 66 3.71 27.15 -2.81
C VAL A 66 2.64 26.06 -2.69
N VAL A 67 2.84 25.12 -1.76
CA VAL A 67 1.88 24.05 -1.45
C VAL A 67 1.26 24.31 -0.08
N GLU A 68 -0.06 24.42 -0.03
CA GLU A 68 -0.79 24.51 1.24
C GLU A 68 -0.91 23.13 1.88
N VAL A 69 -0.43 23.01 3.12
CA VAL A 69 -0.53 21.78 3.92
C VAL A 69 -1.65 21.95 4.92
N ALA A 70 -2.71 21.15 4.78
CA ALA A 70 -3.88 21.17 5.65
C ALA A 70 -4.18 19.81 6.28
N ALA A 71 -4.81 19.83 7.45
CA ALA A 71 -5.32 18.62 8.09
C ALA A 71 -6.48 18.03 7.27
N ARG A 72 -6.50 16.70 7.11
CA ARG A 72 -7.58 16.00 6.39
C ARG A 72 -8.89 15.95 7.20
N HIS A 73 -8.79 15.99 8.53
CA HIS A 73 -9.93 15.94 9.44
C HIS A 73 -9.96 17.22 10.29
N PRO A 74 -11.15 17.77 10.58
CA PRO A 74 -11.28 18.86 11.53
C PRO A 74 -10.88 18.39 12.93
N GLY A 75 -10.26 19.27 13.71
CA GLY A 75 -9.88 18.98 15.08
C GLY A 75 -9.15 20.15 15.73
N VAL A 76 -8.95 20.06 17.04
CA VAL A 76 -8.20 21.06 17.80
C VAL A 76 -6.71 20.77 17.67
N VAL A 77 -5.90 21.79 17.40
CA VAL A 77 -4.44 21.64 17.39
C VAL A 77 -3.95 21.60 18.83
N ARG A 78 -3.31 20.48 19.21
CA ARG A 78 -2.72 20.30 20.54
C ARG A 78 -1.37 20.99 20.65
N GLU A 79 -0.54 20.85 19.63
CA GLU A 79 0.80 21.44 19.59
C GLU A 79 1.28 21.64 18.15
N VAL A 80 2.11 22.65 17.95
CA VAL A 80 2.84 22.93 16.71
C VAL A 80 4.33 22.72 16.98
N LEU A 81 4.99 21.92 16.14
CA LEU A 81 6.35 21.41 16.37
C LEU A 81 7.42 22.11 15.53
N VAL A 82 7.01 23.04 14.66
CA VAL A 82 7.88 23.78 13.73
C VAL A 82 7.56 25.27 13.79
N GLN A 83 8.55 26.10 13.47
CA GLN A 83 8.41 27.55 13.40
C GLN A 83 8.52 28.04 11.96
N GLU A 84 8.08 29.27 11.72
CA GLU A 84 8.20 29.92 10.42
C GLU A 84 9.68 30.05 10.02
N GLY A 85 10.01 29.60 8.81
CA GLY A 85 11.38 29.58 8.29
C GLY A 85 12.15 28.27 8.50
N ASP A 86 11.59 27.32 9.25
CA ASP A 86 12.23 26.01 9.45
C ASP A 86 12.25 25.16 8.16
N THR A 87 13.38 24.53 7.89
CA THR A 87 13.49 23.55 6.80
C THR A 87 12.99 22.18 7.26
N VAL A 88 11.95 21.66 6.62
CA VAL A 88 11.32 20.38 6.97
C VAL A 88 11.57 19.30 5.93
N ARG A 89 11.53 18.04 6.36
CA ARG A 89 11.68 16.87 5.47
C ARG A 89 10.34 16.18 5.25
N LYS A 90 10.22 15.45 4.13
CA LYS A 90 9.04 14.62 3.84
C LYS A 90 8.78 13.63 4.98
N GLY A 91 7.57 13.66 5.53
CA GLY A 91 7.13 12.81 6.64
C GLY A 91 7.43 13.36 8.04
N GLN A 92 8.04 14.53 8.16
CA GLN A 92 8.22 15.20 9.44
C GLN A 92 6.87 15.66 10.00
N ILE A 93 6.65 15.44 11.29
CA ILE A 93 5.45 15.90 11.98
C ILE A 93 5.55 17.41 12.18
N LEU A 94 4.57 18.16 11.65
CA LEU A 94 4.52 19.62 11.73
C LEU A 94 3.68 20.10 12.92
N ALA A 95 2.55 19.43 13.17
CA ALA A 95 1.64 19.71 14.27
C ALA A 95 0.94 18.43 14.71
N ARG A 96 0.48 18.37 15.96
CA ARG A 96 -0.38 17.30 16.46
C ARG A 96 -1.76 17.84 16.78
N LEU A 97 -2.78 17.11 16.35
CA LEU A 97 -4.17 17.38 16.72
C LEU A 97 -4.50 16.65 18.02
N GLU A 98 -5.49 17.14 18.74
CA GLU A 98 -6.10 16.42 19.86
C GLU A 98 -6.82 15.17 19.34
N ASP A 99 -6.50 14.02 19.92
CA ASP A 99 -6.92 12.69 19.44
C ASP A 99 -7.77 11.92 20.47
N ARG A 100 -8.19 12.58 21.57
CA ARG A 100 -8.90 11.91 22.67
C ARG A 100 -10.16 11.21 22.21
N GLU A 101 -11.00 11.85 21.40
CA GLU A 101 -12.23 11.24 20.87
C GLU A 101 -11.92 10.07 19.94
N ALA A 102 -10.94 10.21 19.06
CA ALA A 102 -10.50 9.14 18.16
C ALA A 102 -9.96 7.93 18.94
N LEU A 103 -9.18 8.17 20.01
CA LEU A 103 -8.67 7.12 20.88
C LEU A 103 -9.79 6.40 21.63
N LEU A 104 -10.80 7.14 22.13
CA LEU A 104 -11.97 6.56 22.79
C LEU A 104 -12.81 5.72 21.80
N ALA A 105 -13.03 6.22 20.59
CA ALA A 105 -13.73 5.48 19.53
C ALA A 105 -12.97 4.18 19.17
N ALA A 106 -11.65 4.25 19.00
CA ALA A 106 -10.82 3.08 18.75
C ALA A 106 -10.85 2.09 19.92
N ALA A 107 -10.85 2.57 21.17
CA ALA A 107 -10.98 1.71 22.34
C ALA A 107 -12.34 0.98 22.39
N ALA A 108 -13.43 1.70 22.09
CA ALA A 108 -14.77 1.12 22.01
C ALA A 108 -14.87 0.05 20.90
N ALA A 109 -14.33 0.33 19.70
CA ALA A 109 -14.29 -0.63 18.60
C ALA A 109 -13.48 -1.88 18.94
N ARG A 110 -12.33 -1.73 19.63
CA ARG A 110 -11.54 -2.88 20.12
C ARG A 110 -12.33 -3.72 21.13
N ALA A 111 -13.07 -3.08 22.04
CA ALA A 111 -13.92 -3.78 22.99
C ALA A 111 -15.03 -4.57 22.30
N ALA A 112 -15.67 -4.00 21.27
CA ALA A 112 -16.67 -4.70 20.46
C ALA A 112 -16.10 -5.94 19.77
N VAL A 113 -14.89 -5.86 19.20
CA VAL A 113 -14.19 -7.03 18.62
C VAL A 113 -13.93 -8.10 19.69
N ALA A 114 -13.49 -7.72 20.89
CA ALA A 114 -13.24 -8.66 21.98
C ALA A 114 -14.53 -9.36 22.44
N GLN A 115 -15.64 -8.62 22.51
CA GLN A 115 -16.95 -9.17 22.82
C GLN A 115 -17.40 -10.18 21.75
N ALA A 116 -17.31 -9.82 20.46
CA ALA A 116 -17.67 -10.70 19.35
C ALA A 116 -16.83 -11.99 19.35
N ARG A 117 -15.52 -11.88 19.63
CA ARG A 117 -14.64 -13.06 19.76
C ARG A 117 -15.04 -13.97 20.93
N SER A 118 -15.48 -13.40 22.03
CA SER A 118 -15.96 -14.17 23.18
C SER A 118 -17.24 -14.92 22.84
N GLN A 119 -18.16 -14.29 22.12
CA GLN A 119 -19.39 -14.93 21.63
C GLN A 119 -19.09 -16.04 20.62
N LEU A 120 -18.11 -15.84 19.73
CA LEU A 120 -17.61 -16.87 18.82
C LEU A 120 -17.09 -18.09 19.60
N ALA A 121 -16.27 -17.88 20.63
CA ALA A 121 -15.75 -18.96 21.46
C ALA A 121 -16.86 -19.76 22.15
N LEU A 122 -17.91 -19.09 22.63
CA LEU A 122 -19.10 -19.75 23.19
C LEU A 122 -19.82 -20.61 22.13
N ALA A 123 -20.01 -20.10 20.92
CA ALA A 123 -20.63 -20.84 19.82
C ALA A 123 -19.81 -22.07 19.41
N GLU A 124 -18.47 -21.97 19.42
CA GLU A 124 -17.59 -23.12 19.17
C GLU A 124 -17.73 -24.20 20.25
N VAL A 125 -17.82 -23.81 21.53
CA VAL A 125 -18.07 -24.75 22.63
C VAL A 125 -19.43 -25.43 22.48
N ALA A 126 -20.46 -24.67 22.12
CA ALA A 126 -21.80 -25.19 21.90
C ALA A 126 -21.82 -26.23 20.76
N LEU A 127 -21.19 -25.92 19.63
CA LEU A 127 -21.06 -26.86 18.51
C LEU A 127 -20.29 -28.12 18.90
N ARG A 128 -19.16 -27.99 19.60
CA ARG A 128 -18.41 -29.16 20.08
C ARG A 128 -19.25 -30.04 21.00
N THR A 129 -20.10 -29.45 21.82
CA THR A 129 -20.98 -30.20 22.74
C THR A 129 -22.10 -30.90 21.99
N ALA A 130 -22.76 -30.21 21.05
CA ALA A 130 -23.79 -30.81 20.19
C ALA A 130 -23.23 -31.99 19.38
N ARG A 131 -22.04 -31.84 18.78
CA ARG A 131 -21.39 -32.91 18.01
C ARG A 131 -21.04 -34.13 18.86
N ARG A 132 -20.48 -33.93 20.07
CA ARG A 132 -20.19 -35.05 20.99
C ARG A 132 -21.45 -35.81 21.36
N GLU A 133 -22.56 -35.11 21.58
CA GLU A 133 -23.83 -35.72 21.91
C GLU A 133 -24.43 -36.50 20.74
N GLN A 134 -24.43 -35.91 19.55
CA GLN A 134 -24.84 -36.60 18.32
C GLN A 134 -24.02 -37.88 18.12
N GLU A 135 -22.69 -37.80 18.23
CA GLU A 135 -21.80 -38.96 18.08
C GLU A 135 -22.09 -40.05 19.12
N ARG A 136 -22.36 -39.65 20.38
CA ARG A 136 -22.76 -40.57 21.44
C ARG A 136 -24.05 -41.30 21.09
N LEU A 137 -25.07 -40.59 20.63
CA LEU A 137 -26.36 -41.18 20.27
C LEU A 137 -26.25 -42.06 19.02
N THR A 138 -25.46 -41.66 18.01
CA THR A 138 -25.18 -42.47 16.81
C THR A 138 -24.56 -43.82 17.19
N ARG A 139 -23.64 -43.85 18.17
CA ARG A 139 -23.06 -45.12 18.65
C ARG A 139 -24.05 -46.00 19.41
N LEU A 140 -25.06 -45.41 20.05
CA LEU A 140 -26.09 -46.13 20.81
C LEU A 140 -27.29 -46.57 19.95
N ALA A 141 -27.50 -45.94 18.78
CA ALA A 141 -28.62 -46.24 17.90
C ALA A 141 -28.70 -47.72 17.45
N PRO A 142 -27.60 -48.41 17.09
CA PRO A 142 -27.65 -49.83 16.72
C PRO A 142 -28.04 -50.75 17.87
N SER A 143 -27.75 -50.35 19.11
CA SER A 143 -28.11 -51.12 20.32
C SER A 143 -29.58 -50.97 20.74
N GLY A 144 -30.37 -50.18 20.01
CA GLY A 144 -31.79 -49.93 20.31
C GLY A 144 -32.03 -49.10 21.58
N LEU A 145 -30.97 -48.55 22.18
CA LEU A 145 -31.02 -47.80 23.45
C LEU A 145 -31.48 -46.35 23.28
N VAL A 146 -31.63 -45.87 22.05
CA VAL A 146 -32.06 -44.49 21.73
C VAL A 146 -33.07 -44.52 20.58
N SER A 147 -34.05 -43.62 20.61
CA SER A 147 -35.06 -43.54 19.54
C SER A 147 -34.53 -42.78 18.32
N ARG A 148 -35.09 -43.03 17.13
CA ARG A 148 -34.76 -42.26 15.92
C ARG A 148 -34.97 -40.75 16.13
N GLN A 149 -36.08 -40.38 16.77
CA GLN A 149 -36.39 -38.99 17.10
C GLN A 149 -35.28 -38.32 17.93
N GLN A 150 -34.64 -39.03 18.87
CA GLN A 150 -33.55 -38.46 19.66
C GLN A 150 -32.30 -38.21 18.80
N LEU A 151 -32.00 -39.11 17.86
CA LEU A 151 -30.88 -38.94 16.94
C LEU A 151 -31.13 -37.79 15.94
N ASP A 152 -32.35 -37.68 15.43
CA ASP A 152 -32.77 -36.59 14.54
C ASP A 152 -32.67 -35.24 15.27
N GLN A 153 -33.19 -35.15 16.50
CA GLN A 153 -33.08 -33.96 17.34
C GLN A 153 -31.61 -33.57 17.61
N ALA A 154 -30.73 -34.53 17.84
CA ALA A 154 -29.31 -34.26 18.04
C ALA A 154 -28.62 -33.75 16.76
N THR A 155 -29.05 -34.25 15.61
CA THR A 155 -28.58 -33.78 14.29
C THR A 155 -29.05 -32.35 14.01
N ASP A 156 -30.30 -32.04 14.31
CA ASP A 156 -30.84 -30.67 14.22
C ASP A 156 -30.10 -29.71 15.14
N ASN A 157 -29.76 -30.16 16.36
CA ASN A 157 -28.98 -29.35 17.31
C ASN A 157 -27.57 -29.04 16.79
N VAL A 158 -26.92 -29.99 16.10
CA VAL A 158 -25.63 -29.72 15.44
C VAL A 158 -25.80 -28.69 14.34
N THR A 159 -26.78 -28.87 13.44
CA THR A 159 -27.06 -27.94 12.35
C THR A 159 -27.32 -26.52 12.86
N ASN A 160 -28.13 -26.38 13.92
CA ASN A 160 -28.41 -25.10 14.57
C ASN A 160 -27.14 -24.47 15.17
N ALA A 161 -26.29 -25.26 15.82
CA ALA A 161 -25.03 -24.77 16.39
C ALA A 161 -24.01 -24.36 15.31
N GLU A 162 -24.00 -25.04 14.15
CA GLU A 162 -23.18 -24.66 13.00
C GLU A 162 -23.63 -23.33 12.39
N ALA A 163 -24.94 -23.14 12.22
CA ALA A 163 -25.50 -21.88 11.76
C ALA A 163 -25.17 -20.73 12.73
N GLN A 164 -25.30 -20.96 14.04
CA GLN A 164 -24.93 -19.99 15.05
C GLN A 164 -23.44 -19.66 15.00
N LEU A 165 -22.57 -20.66 14.83
CA LEU A 165 -21.13 -20.45 14.68
C LEU A 165 -20.81 -19.59 13.45
N ALA A 166 -21.46 -19.86 12.32
CA ALA A 166 -21.29 -19.07 11.10
C ALA A 166 -21.72 -17.60 11.32
N ALA A 167 -22.85 -17.37 12.00
CA ALA A 167 -23.31 -16.03 12.35
C ALA A 167 -22.31 -15.29 13.25
N GLN A 168 -21.76 -15.96 14.27
CA GLN A 168 -20.76 -15.34 15.17
C GLN A 168 -19.42 -15.05 14.47
N ARG A 169 -19.01 -15.90 13.52
CA ARG A 169 -17.84 -15.62 12.67
C ARG A 169 -18.05 -14.37 11.83
N ALA A 170 -19.23 -14.24 11.22
CA ALA A 170 -19.57 -13.04 10.47
C ALA A 170 -19.58 -11.79 11.36
N ALA A 171 -20.12 -11.88 12.58
CA ALA A 171 -20.11 -10.78 13.55
C ALA A 171 -18.69 -10.34 13.93
N VAL A 172 -17.73 -11.27 14.07
CA VAL A 172 -16.33 -10.92 14.30
C VAL A 172 -15.73 -10.16 13.11
N VAL A 173 -16.05 -10.56 11.88
CA VAL A 173 -15.56 -9.88 10.66
C VAL A 173 -16.14 -8.47 10.57
N THR A 174 -17.44 -8.28 10.85
CA THR A 174 -18.06 -6.95 10.81
C THR A 174 -17.49 -6.03 11.89
N SER A 175 -17.27 -6.52 13.12
CA SER A 175 -16.62 -5.73 14.17
C SER A 175 -15.17 -5.39 13.83
N GLN A 176 -14.44 -6.27 13.15
CA GLN A 176 -13.07 -5.98 12.69
C GLN A 176 -13.06 -4.93 11.59
N ALA A 177 -14.02 -4.98 10.66
CA ALA A 177 -14.19 -3.96 9.63
C ALA A 177 -14.47 -2.58 10.25
N GLN A 178 -15.31 -2.52 11.29
CA GLN A 178 -15.60 -1.28 12.02
C GLN A 178 -14.38 -0.71 12.77
N LEU A 179 -13.48 -1.56 13.26
CA LEU A 179 -12.22 -1.10 13.89
C LEU A 179 -11.20 -0.55 12.88
N ALA A 180 -11.30 -0.99 11.61
CA ALA A 180 -10.40 -0.55 10.54
C ALA A 180 -10.88 0.72 9.83
N GLN A 181 -12.10 1.18 10.12
CA GLN A 181 -12.64 2.47 9.65
C GLN A 181 -12.01 3.63 10.41
#